data_AF-A0A8D8T2U0-F1
#
_entry.id   AF-A0A8D8T2U0-F1
#
_cell.length_a   1.000
_cell.length_b   1.000
_cell.length_c   1.000
_cell.angle_alpha   90.00
_cell.angle_beta   90.00
_cell.angle_gamma   90.00
#
_symmetry.space_group_name_H-M   'P 1'
#
loop_
_entity.id
_entity.type
_entity.pdbx_description
1 polymer ?
#
loop_
_entity_poly.entity_id
_entity_poly.type
_entity_poly.pdbx_seq_one_letter_code
_entity_poly.pdbx_strand_id
1 'polypeptide(L)'
;MKRKIHNKRQSKSQKLRFKNIIKRQKHNKQMSLLQKKRRSNEEYRKRHNKEISLDQKKRFKNNIKYSIHKNKVQLNERTKYAIYKKFRNSTNLSSKFLSSRKYVLCKRKKSVLQEQKRMANLSIRQKNRLACKMRYRNTRELLLKKKTDNRREKLFSNYFENIKKGPTIECGSCQRLWFDKSVEKCNIQKLINPKVSRPFIRQVCSSPTVKDDNLFYLCKSCISYIKSGQVPPLSTCKKELKFSKIGEPLKKLTPLEAVFVSPRIGFMKIYN
;
A
#
# COMPACT_ATOMS: atom_id res chain seq x y z
N MET A 1 -33.16 -9.21 -19.64
CA MET A 1 -31.98 -9.20 -20.58
C MET A 1 -30.96 -8.07 -20.35
N LYS A 2 -31.36 -6.81 -20.09
CA LYS A 2 -30.46 -5.64 -20.00
C LYS A 2 -29.30 -5.76 -18.98
N ARG A 3 -29.53 -6.39 -17.81
CA ARG A 3 -28.48 -6.63 -16.78
C ARG A 3 -27.36 -7.57 -17.23
N LYS A 4 -27.66 -8.61 -18.02
CA LYS A 4 -26.65 -9.57 -18.53
C LYS A 4 -25.70 -8.90 -19.54
N ILE A 5 -26.23 -8.00 -20.38
CA ILE A 5 -25.44 -7.22 -21.36
C ILE A 5 -24.52 -6.23 -20.64
N HIS A 6 -25.02 -5.55 -19.61
CA HIS A 6 -24.23 -4.61 -18.80
C HIS A 6 -23.05 -5.29 -18.09
N ASN A 7 -23.28 -6.45 -17.46
CA ASN A 7 -22.21 -7.22 -16.80
C ASN A 7 -21.16 -7.75 -17.79
N LYS A 8 -21.57 -8.11 -19.02
CA LYS A 8 -20.65 -8.55 -20.09
C LYS A 8 -19.82 -7.37 -20.63
N ARG A 9 -20.35 -6.14 -20.66
CA ARG A 9 -19.60 -4.92 -21.01
C ARG A 9 -18.62 -4.51 -19.92
N GLN A 10 -19.01 -4.60 -18.65
CA GLN A 10 -18.13 -4.31 -17.52
C GLN A 10 -16.94 -5.29 -17.45
N SER A 11 -17.18 -6.59 -17.67
CA SER A 11 -16.09 -7.59 -17.68
C SER A 11 -15.11 -7.40 -18.85
N LYS A 12 -15.60 -7.03 -20.04
CA LYS A 12 -14.75 -6.66 -21.19
C LYS A 12 -13.90 -5.42 -20.89
N SER A 13 -14.49 -4.38 -20.29
CA SER A 13 -13.77 -3.15 -19.91
C SER A 13 -12.68 -3.41 -18.88
N GLN A 14 -12.97 -4.22 -17.86
CA GLN A 14 -11.98 -4.63 -16.86
C GLN A 14 -10.81 -5.41 -17.49
N LYS A 15 -11.10 -6.39 -18.37
CA LYS A 15 -10.06 -7.13 -19.10
C LYS A 15 -9.18 -6.20 -19.95
N LEU A 16 -9.75 -5.18 -20.59
CA LEU A 16 -9.00 -4.20 -21.38
C LEU A 16 -8.08 -3.34 -20.50
N ARG A 17 -8.57 -2.90 -19.33
CA ARG A 17 -7.77 -2.15 -18.35
C ARG A 17 -6.57 -2.96 -17.86
N PHE A 18 -6.77 -4.24 -17.51
CA PHE A 18 -5.67 -5.12 -17.10
C PHE A 18 -4.64 -5.32 -18.22
N LYS A 19 -5.08 -5.54 -19.46
CA LYS A 19 -4.17 -5.62 -20.62
C LYS A 19 -3.34 -4.34 -20.79
N ASN A 20 -3.94 -3.16 -20.62
CA ASN A 20 -3.24 -1.88 -20.74
C ASN A 20 -2.23 -1.65 -19.61
N ILE A 21 -2.55 -2.06 -18.38
CA ILE A 21 -1.61 -2.00 -17.24
C ILE A 21 -0.38 -2.86 -17.52
N ILE A 22 -0.59 -4.10 -17.98
CA ILE A 22 0.51 -5.02 -18.31
C ILE A 22 1.38 -4.44 -19.44
N LYS A 23 0.76 -3.91 -20.51
CA LYS A 23 1.49 -3.24 -21.61
C LYS A 23 2.34 -2.08 -21.10
N ARG A 24 1.78 -1.22 -20.24
CA ARG A 24 2.50 -0.07 -19.66
C ARG A 24 3.66 -0.51 -18.77
N GLN A 25 3.48 -1.56 -17.95
CA GLN A 25 4.55 -2.11 -17.13
C GLN A 25 5.69 -2.68 -17.98
N LYS A 26 5.36 -3.41 -19.06
CA LYS A 26 6.37 -3.91 -20.01
C LYS A 26 7.13 -2.77 -20.68
N HIS A 27 6.44 -1.75 -21.18
CA HIS A 27 7.05 -0.57 -21.79
C HIS A 27 7.99 0.15 -20.80
N ASN A 28 7.54 0.39 -19.57
CA ASN A 28 8.37 1.04 -18.54
C ASN A 28 9.62 0.22 -18.20
N LYS A 29 9.50 -1.10 -18.11
CA LYS A 29 10.63 -2.00 -17.89
C LYS A 29 11.62 -1.94 -19.05
N GLN A 30 11.13 -1.92 -20.29
CA GLN A 30 11.95 -1.79 -21.50
C GLN A 30 12.68 -0.44 -21.55
N MET A 31 11.99 0.67 -21.26
CA MET A 31 12.61 2.00 -21.19
C MET A 31 13.67 2.11 -20.09
N SER A 32 13.42 1.50 -18.92
CA SER A 32 14.41 1.43 -17.85
C SER A 32 15.66 0.64 -18.26
N LEU A 33 15.49 -0.49 -18.94
CA LEU A 33 16.61 -1.29 -19.46
C LEU A 33 17.40 -0.54 -20.54
N LEU A 34 16.72 0.15 -21.46
CA LEU A 34 17.37 0.98 -22.47
C LEU A 34 18.16 2.13 -21.84
N GLN A 35 17.61 2.79 -20.81
CA GLN A 35 18.35 3.81 -20.06
C GLN A 35 19.57 3.25 -19.35
N LYS A 36 19.47 2.05 -18.75
CA LYS A 36 20.63 1.38 -18.14
C LYS A 36 21.70 1.05 -19.18
N LYS A 37 21.32 0.50 -20.34
CA LYS A 37 22.24 0.23 -21.47
C LYS A 37 22.90 1.50 -22.01
N ARG A 38 22.15 2.61 -22.10
CA ARG A 38 22.69 3.92 -22.50
C ARG A 38 23.69 4.45 -21.48
N ARG A 39 23.40 4.32 -20.18
CA ARG A 39 24.30 4.75 -19.09
C ARG A 39 25.57 3.90 -18.99
N SER A 40 25.53 2.61 -19.32
CA SER A 40 26.72 1.77 -19.36
C SER A 40 27.60 2.07 -20.58
N ASN A 41 27.02 2.50 -21.71
CA ASN A 41 27.77 2.91 -22.88
C ASN A 41 28.60 4.18 -22.59
N GLU A 42 29.92 4.07 -22.71
CA GLU A 42 30.87 5.16 -22.43
C GLU A 42 30.77 6.32 -23.42
N GLU A 43 30.56 6.02 -24.70
CA GLU A 43 30.44 7.00 -25.77
C GLU A 43 29.20 7.88 -25.59
N TYR A 44 28.08 7.27 -25.17
CA TYR A 44 26.86 8.00 -24.81
C TYR A 44 27.09 8.93 -23.62
N ARG A 45 27.81 8.47 -22.58
CA ARG A 45 28.15 9.30 -21.41
C ARG A 45 28.99 10.50 -21.79
N LYS A 46 30.02 10.32 -22.64
CA LYS A 46 30.87 11.41 -23.12
C LYS A 46 30.06 12.44 -23.93
N ARG A 47 29.20 11.99 -24.86
CA ARG A 47 28.32 12.89 -25.64
C ARG A 47 27.33 13.67 -24.77
N HIS A 48 26.64 12.99 -23.85
CA HIS A 48 25.66 13.61 -22.96
C HIS A 48 26.32 14.64 -22.01
N ASN A 49 27.51 14.36 -21.48
CA ASN A 49 28.23 15.32 -20.64
C ASN A 49 28.69 16.55 -21.43
N LYS A 50 29.11 16.36 -22.70
CA LYS A 50 29.45 17.47 -23.60
C LYS A 50 28.24 18.36 -23.88
N GLU A 51 27.06 17.77 -24.12
CA GLU A 51 25.80 18.50 -24.30
C GLU A 51 25.40 19.30 -23.06
N ILE A 52 25.49 18.71 -21.86
CA ILE A 52 25.24 19.42 -20.60
C ILE A 52 26.19 20.61 -20.44
N SER A 53 27.49 20.42 -20.71
CA SER A 53 28.48 21.50 -20.63
C SER A 53 28.17 22.63 -21.60
N LEU A 54 27.76 22.30 -22.83
CA LEU A 54 27.35 23.29 -23.83
C LEU A 54 26.08 24.04 -23.42
N ASP A 55 25.08 23.35 -22.86
CA ASP A 55 23.85 23.98 -22.36
C ASP A 55 24.14 24.92 -21.18
N GLN A 56 25.00 24.51 -20.25
CA GLN A 56 25.45 25.37 -19.15
C GLN A 56 26.15 26.64 -19.67
N LYS A 57 27.05 26.52 -20.65
CA LYS A 57 27.71 27.67 -21.30
C LYS A 57 26.69 28.60 -22.00
N LYS A 58 25.66 28.04 -22.65
CA LYS A 58 24.57 28.82 -23.28
C LYS A 58 23.75 29.59 -22.23
N ARG A 59 23.36 28.94 -21.14
CA ARG A 59 22.63 29.58 -20.03
C ARG A 59 23.42 30.72 -19.41
N PHE A 60 24.72 30.53 -19.21
CA PHE A 60 25.60 31.57 -18.66
C PHE A 60 25.67 32.80 -19.59
N LYS A 61 25.86 32.60 -20.90
CA LYS A 61 25.84 33.68 -21.90
C LYS A 61 24.51 34.44 -21.91
N ASN A 62 23.39 33.73 -21.81
CA ASN A 62 22.06 34.34 -21.78
C ASN A 62 21.83 35.18 -20.51
N ASN A 63 22.30 34.70 -19.35
CA ASN A 63 22.25 35.45 -18.10
C ASN A 63 23.08 36.73 -18.16
N ILE A 64 24.27 36.69 -18.76
CA ILE A 64 25.10 37.89 -18.97
C ILE A 64 24.38 38.89 -19.88
N LYS A 65 23.83 38.45 -21.02
CA LYS A 65 23.06 39.31 -21.93
C LYS A 65 21.90 39.99 -21.23
N TYR A 66 21.15 39.24 -20.43
CA TYR A 66 20.02 39.77 -19.65
C TYR A 66 20.47 40.82 -18.62
N SER A 67 21.59 40.58 -17.94
CA SER A 67 22.17 41.52 -16.97
C SER A 67 22.60 42.83 -17.63
N ILE A 68 23.31 42.76 -18.77
CA ILE A 68 23.73 43.94 -19.54
C ILE A 68 22.52 44.74 -20.01
N HIS A 69 21.49 44.08 -20.53
CA HIS A 69 20.24 44.74 -20.95
C HIS A 69 19.57 45.47 -19.78
N LYS A 70 19.46 44.82 -18.62
CA LYS A 70 18.87 45.41 -17.41
C LYS A 70 19.63 46.66 -16.95
N ASN A 71 20.95 46.64 -16.99
CA ASN A 71 21.79 47.79 -16.62
C ASN A 71 21.66 48.95 -17.63
N LYS A 72 21.58 48.66 -18.94
CA LYS A 72 21.33 49.69 -19.97
C LYS A 72 19.98 50.37 -19.79
N VAL A 73 18.93 49.61 -19.50
CA VAL A 73 17.59 50.17 -19.23
C VAL A 73 17.62 51.08 -18.01
N GLN A 74 18.25 50.66 -16.91
CA GLN A 74 18.37 51.49 -15.71
C GLN A 74 19.19 52.77 -15.93
N LEU A 75 20.24 52.73 -16.74
CA LEU A 75 21.02 53.92 -17.07
C LEU A 75 20.19 54.92 -17.89
N ASN A 76 19.44 54.43 -18.88
CA ASN A 76 18.55 55.26 -19.70
C ASN A 76 17.40 55.87 -18.88
N GLU A 77 16.87 55.16 -17.89
CA GLU A 77 15.88 55.72 -16.97
C GLU A 77 16.48 56.84 -16.09
N ARG A 78 17.72 56.68 -15.63
CA ARG A 78 18.43 57.69 -14.84
C ARG A 78 18.73 58.95 -15.65
N THR A 79 19.18 58.81 -16.90
CA THR A 79 19.45 59.96 -17.79
C THR A 79 18.15 60.68 -18.16
N LYS A 80 17.08 59.94 -18.46
CA LYS A 80 15.74 60.52 -18.72
C LYS A 80 15.22 61.31 -17.51
N TYR A 81 15.43 60.79 -16.29
CA TYR A 81 15.06 61.47 -15.05
C TYR A 81 15.91 62.73 -14.78
N ALA A 82 17.21 62.70 -15.09
CA ALA A 82 18.10 63.84 -14.95
C ALA A 82 17.75 65.00 -15.90
N ILE A 83 17.40 64.68 -17.16
CA ILE A 83 16.91 65.66 -18.14
C ILE A 83 15.59 66.29 -17.65
N TYR A 84 14.65 65.46 -17.18
CA TYR A 84 13.38 65.93 -16.63
C TYR A 84 13.56 66.84 -15.40
N LYS A 85 14.56 66.55 -14.56
CA LYS A 85 14.90 67.35 -13.38
C LYS A 85 15.49 68.73 -13.75
N LYS A 86 16.29 68.82 -14.82
CA LYS A 86 16.82 70.10 -15.33
C LYS A 86 15.71 70.99 -15.90
N PHE A 87 14.79 70.44 -16.70
CA PHE A 87 13.63 71.18 -17.24
C PHE A 87 12.66 71.68 -16.17
N ARG A 88 12.56 70.97 -15.04
CA ARG A 88 11.68 71.33 -13.92
C ARG A 88 12.24 72.45 -13.03
N ASN A 89 13.54 72.73 -13.10
CA ASN A 89 14.17 73.75 -12.28
C ASN A 89 14.17 75.13 -12.95
N SER A 90 14.02 75.21 -14.27
CA SER A 90 13.90 76.48 -15.02
C SER A 90 12.48 77.07 -15.01
N THR A 91 11.48 76.26 -14.65
CA THR A 91 10.07 76.70 -14.59
C THR A 91 9.56 76.55 -13.15
N ASN A 92 9.08 77.66 -12.59
CA ASN A 92 8.28 77.76 -11.35
C ASN A 92 9.05 78.05 -10.05
N LEU A 93 9.12 79.35 -9.72
CA LEU A 93 9.39 79.84 -8.36
C LEU A 93 8.12 80.15 -7.53
N SER A 94 6.90 80.15 -8.10
CA SER A 94 5.70 80.61 -7.35
C SER A 94 4.61 79.54 -7.06
N SER A 95 4.54 78.40 -7.76
CA SER A 95 3.45 77.41 -7.59
C SER A 95 3.75 76.21 -6.63
N LYS A 96 4.91 76.20 -5.97
CA LYS A 96 5.48 75.00 -5.31
C LYS A 96 4.83 74.59 -3.98
N PHE A 97 4.15 75.48 -3.26
CA PHE A 97 3.66 75.15 -1.91
C PHE A 97 2.29 74.44 -1.88
N LEU A 98 1.34 74.79 -2.76
CA LEU A 98 0.02 74.15 -2.80
C LEU A 98 0.02 72.80 -3.56
N SER A 99 0.86 72.67 -4.59
CA SER A 99 1.02 71.44 -5.39
C SER A 99 1.73 70.31 -4.62
N SER A 100 2.73 70.66 -3.78
CA SER A 100 3.48 69.69 -2.98
C SER A 100 2.62 68.99 -1.93
N ARG A 101 1.72 69.69 -1.24
CA ARG A 101 0.85 69.10 -0.22
C ARG A 101 -0.15 68.09 -0.81
N LYS A 102 -0.76 68.41 -1.96
CA LYS A 102 -1.63 67.50 -2.73
C LYS A 102 -0.87 66.26 -3.22
N TYR A 103 0.37 66.44 -3.68
CA TYR A 103 1.22 65.35 -4.14
C TYR A 103 1.63 64.40 -3.01
N VAL A 104 2.03 64.93 -1.84
CA VAL A 104 2.36 64.12 -0.65
C VAL A 104 1.15 63.32 -0.17
N LEU A 105 -0.04 63.93 -0.12
CA LEU A 105 -1.29 63.23 0.25
C LEU A 105 -1.65 62.10 -0.73
N CYS A 106 -1.50 62.34 -2.04
CA CYS A 106 -1.74 61.33 -3.07
C CYS A 106 -0.74 60.15 -2.95
N LYS A 107 0.53 60.44 -2.68
CA LYS A 107 1.58 59.43 -2.47
C LYS A 107 1.30 58.58 -1.23
N ARG A 108 0.84 59.19 -0.13
CA ARG A 108 0.44 58.52 1.11
C ARG A 108 -0.80 57.65 0.93
N LYS A 109 -1.82 58.13 0.19
CA LYS A 109 -3.00 57.31 -0.17
C LYS A 109 -2.61 56.09 -1.01
N LYS A 110 -1.72 56.26 -1.99
CA LYS A 110 -1.20 55.13 -2.81
C LYS A 110 -0.42 54.12 -1.98
N SER A 111 0.41 54.56 -1.03
CA SER A 111 1.16 53.63 -0.16
C SER A 111 0.25 52.84 0.77
N VAL A 112 -0.76 53.49 1.36
CA VAL A 112 -1.77 52.82 2.22
C VAL A 112 -2.56 51.78 1.42
N LEU A 113 -3.01 52.13 0.20
CA LEU A 113 -3.74 51.20 -0.67
C LEU A 113 -2.88 50.00 -1.09
N GLN A 114 -1.58 50.23 -1.33
CA GLN A 114 -0.63 49.18 -1.68
C GLN A 114 -0.38 48.24 -0.49
N GLU A 115 -0.34 48.77 0.73
CA GLU A 115 -0.19 47.98 1.94
C GLU A 115 -1.45 47.14 2.24
N GLN A 116 -2.65 47.71 2.07
CA GLN A 116 -3.91 46.96 2.16
C GLN A 116 -3.96 45.80 1.14
N LYS A 117 -3.54 46.03 -0.10
CA LYS A 117 -3.41 44.97 -1.12
C LYS A 117 -2.40 43.89 -0.73
N ARG A 118 -1.27 44.27 -0.10
CA ARG A 118 -0.29 43.30 0.43
C ARG A 118 -0.88 42.43 1.53
N MET A 119 -1.57 43.03 2.49
CA MET A 119 -2.22 42.31 3.60
C MET A 119 -3.32 41.36 3.10
N ALA A 120 -4.14 41.80 2.14
CA ALA A 120 -5.14 40.94 1.50
C ALA A 120 -4.50 39.74 0.78
N ASN A 121 -3.42 39.97 0.03
CA ASN A 121 -2.67 38.91 -0.66
C ASN A 121 -2.02 37.91 0.31
N LEU A 122 -1.52 38.38 1.46
CA LEU A 122 -0.99 37.52 2.52
C LEU A 122 -2.08 36.62 3.10
N SER A 123 -3.26 37.18 3.40
CA SER A 123 -4.42 36.42 3.88
C SER A 123 -4.87 35.35 2.87
N ILE A 124 -4.96 35.71 1.58
CA ILE A 124 -5.31 34.76 0.50
C ILE A 124 -4.27 33.63 0.41
N ARG A 125 -2.97 33.94 0.49
CA ARG A 125 -1.91 32.93 0.48
C ARG A 125 -2.01 31.97 1.66
N GLN A 126 -2.32 32.49 2.86
CA GLN A 126 -2.52 31.64 4.05
C GLN A 126 -3.74 30.72 3.89
N LYS A 127 -4.88 31.25 3.43
CA LYS A 127 -6.08 30.46 3.13
C LYS A 127 -5.81 29.36 2.10
N ASN A 128 -5.12 29.68 1.01
CA ASN A 128 -4.76 28.71 -0.02
C ASN A 128 -3.83 27.62 0.51
N ARG A 129 -2.88 27.97 1.39
CA ARG A 129 -1.97 27.01 2.03
C ARG A 129 -2.73 26.05 2.94
N LEU A 130 -3.69 26.55 3.72
CA LEU A 130 -4.56 25.73 4.57
C LEU A 130 -5.46 24.81 3.72
N ALA A 131 -6.11 25.34 2.69
CA ALA A 131 -6.92 24.56 1.76
C ALA A 131 -6.11 23.44 1.09
N CYS A 132 -4.87 23.72 0.68
CA CYS A 132 -3.96 22.73 0.11
C CYS A 132 -3.62 21.62 1.12
N LYS A 133 -3.30 21.99 2.38
CA LYS A 133 -3.07 21.00 3.46
C LYS A 133 -4.29 20.12 3.72
N MET A 134 -5.49 20.69 3.73
CA MET A 134 -6.73 19.94 3.94
C MET A 134 -7.02 18.98 2.78
N ARG A 135 -6.86 19.41 1.52
CA ARG A 135 -7.01 18.53 0.35
C ARG A 135 -6.05 17.34 0.39
N TYR A 136 -4.79 17.58 0.78
CA TYR A 136 -3.79 16.52 0.91
C TYR A 136 -4.18 15.50 1.99
N ARG A 137 -4.62 15.97 3.18
CA ARG A 137 -5.10 15.09 4.26
C ARG A 137 -6.29 14.23 3.81
N ASN A 138 -7.33 14.84 3.25
CA ASN A 138 -8.52 14.12 2.80
C ASN A 138 -8.19 13.07 1.72
N THR A 139 -7.30 13.41 0.78
CA THR A 139 -6.87 12.48 -0.27
C THR A 139 -6.13 11.28 0.33
N ARG A 140 -5.26 11.53 1.32
CA ARG A 140 -4.50 10.47 2.01
C ARG A 140 -5.44 9.55 2.79
N GLU A 141 -6.42 10.10 3.51
CA GLU A 141 -7.42 9.32 4.25
C GLU A 141 -8.26 8.44 3.33
N LEU A 142 -8.75 8.99 2.21
CA LEU A 142 -9.49 8.22 1.20
C LEU A 142 -8.67 7.07 0.63
N LEU A 143 -7.37 7.28 0.38
CA LEU A 143 -6.47 6.23 -0.09
C LEU A 143 -6.24 5.14 0.97
N LEU A 144 -6.12 5.52 2.25
CA LEU A 144 -6.01 4.57 3.35
C LEU A 144 -7.29 3.74 3.48
N LYS A 145 -8.46 4.38 3.42
CA LYS A 145 -9.76 3.71 3.47
C LYS A 145 -9.95 2.72 2.32
N LYS A 146 -9.61 3.11 1.09
CA LYS A 146 -9.62 2.20 -0.08
C LYS A 146 -8.68 1.01 0.09
N LYS A 147 -7.50 1.22 0.70
CA LYS A 147 -6.56 0.12 0.98
C LYS A 147 -7.12 -0.84 2.03
N THR A 148 -7.76 -0.33 3.09
CA THR A 148 -8.39 -1.17 4.11
C THR A 148 -9.57 -1.95 3.55
N ASP A 149 -10.40 -1.33 2.71
CA ASP A 149 -11.56 -1.98 2.10
C ASP A 149 -11.14 -3.10 1.14
N ASN A 150 -10.16 -2.84 0.28
CA ASN A 150 -9.58 -3.88 -0.58
C ASN A 150 -8.96 -5.04 0.22
N ARG A 151 -8.38 -4.77 1.39
CA ARG A 151 -7.83 -5.81 2.26
C ARG A 151 -8.96 -6.64 2.88
N ARG A 152 -10.04 -6.00 3.32
CA ARG A 152 -11.23 -6.67 3.86
C ARG A 152 -11.88 -7.56 2.80
N GLU A 153 -12.13 -7.05 1.60
CA GLU A 153 -12.69 -7.85 0.50
C GLU A 153 -11.85 -9.09 0.20
N LYS A 154 -10.51 -8.95 0.12
CA LYS A 154 -9.62 -10.09 -0.06
C LYS A 154 -9.69 -11.10 1.09
N LEU A 155 -9.79 -10.64 2.34
CA LEU A 155 -9.94 -11.52 3.49
C LEU A 155 -11.25 -12.32 3.41
N PHE A 156 -12.36 -11.67 3.07
CA PHE A 156 -13.65 -12.34 2.89
C PHE A 156 -13.62 -13.36 1.74
N SER A 157 -13.11 -12.98 0.57
CA SER A 157 -13.00 -13.91 -0.56
C SER A 157 -12.17 -15.14 -0.19
N ASN A 158 -11.02 -14.95 0.44
CA ASN A 158 -10.16 -16.05 0.91
C ASN A 158 -10.85 -16.93 1.96
N TYR A 159 -11.67 -16.33 2.83
CA TYR A 159 -12.43 -17.04 3.85
C TYR A 159 -13.52 -17.92 3.20
N PHE A 160 -14.32 -17.37 2.29
CA PHE A 160 -15.37 -18.13 1.60
C PHE A 160 -14.80 -19.23 0.71
N GLU A 161 -13.66 -19.01 0.04
CA GLU A 161 -12.98 -20.05 -0.72
C GLU A 161 -12.54 -21.23 0.17
N ASN A 162 -12.06 -20.94 1.38
CA ASN A 162 -11.68 -21.98 2.34
C ASN A 162 -12.89 -22.75 2.87
N ILE A 163 -13.99 -22.06 3.18
CA ILE A 163 -15.21 -22.71 3.68
C ILE A 163 -15.78 -23.68 2.64
N LYS A 164 -15.77 -23.32 1.35
CA LYS A 164 -16.31 -24.17 0.28
C LYS A 164 -15.70 -25.57 0.23
N LYS A 165 -14.41 -25.70 0.58
CA LYS A 165 -13.73 -26.99 0.62
C LYS A 165 -14.04 -27.79 1.90
N GLY A 166 -14.51 -27.11 2.95
CA GLY A 166 -14.68 -27.69 4.28
C GLY A 166 -13.35 -28.02 4.96
N PRO A 167 -13.41 -28.49 6.22
CA PRO A 167 -12.24 -29.01 6.92
C PRO A 167 -11.94 -30.42 6.42
N THR A 168 -10.88 -30.56 5.63
CA THR A 168 -10.50 -31.84 5.02
C THR A 168 -9.25 -32.46 5.62
N ILE A 169 -8.48 -31.71 6.42
CA ILE A 169 -7.19 -32.17 6.92
C ILE A 169 -7.32 -32.60 8.38
N GLU A 170 -6.97 -33.85 8.65
CA GLU A 170 -6.94 -34.39 10.01
C GLU A 170 -5.66 -33.94 10.74
N CYS A 171 -5.81 -33.47 11.98
CA CYS A 171 -4.67 -33.16 12.83
C CYS A 171 -4.12 -34.44 13.47
N GLY A 172 -2.82 -34.71 13.32
CA GLY A 172 -2.16 -35.92 13.80
C GLY A 172 -2.21 -36.14 15.32
N SER A 173 -2.47 -35.08 16.11
CA SER A 173 -2.52 -35.14 17.58
C SER A 173 -3.94 -35.19 18.16
N CYS A 174 -4.88 -34.40 17.63
CA CYS A 174 -6.26 -34.36 18.14
C CYS A 174 -7.28 -35.08 17.23
N GLN A 175 -6.85 -35.57 16.06
CA GLN A 175 -7.66 -36.29 15.05
C GLN A 175 -8.92 -35.54 14.58
N ARG A 176 -9.04 -34.25 14.89
CA ARG A 176 -10.10 -33.38 14.39
C ARG A 176 -9.78 -32.94 12.97
N LEU A 177 -10.84 -32.69 12.21
CA LEU A 177 -10.75 -32.10 10.88
C LEU A 177 -10.54 -30.58 10.97
N TRP A 178 -9.61 -30.07 10.16
CA TRP A 178 -9.25 -28.67 10.07
C TRP A 178 -9.18 -28.20 8.62
N PHE A 179 -9.32 -26.89 8.44
CA PHE A 179 -9.01 -26.23 7.18
C PHE A 179 -7.50 -26.25 6.93
N ASP A 180 -7.12 -26.35 5.66
CA ASP A 180 -5.72 -26.34 5.20
C ASP A 180 -4.89 -25.19 5.80
N LYS A 181 -5.45 -23.97 5.84
CA LYS A 181 -4.77 -22.80 6.43
C LYS A 181 -4.64 -22.80 7.96
N SER A 182 -5.34 -23.71 8.65
CA SER A 182 -5.37 -23.82 10.11
C SER A 182 -4.42 -24.90 10.64
N VAL A 183 -3.82 -25.68 9.75
CA VAL A 183 -2.83 -26.71 10.06
C VAL A 183 -1.50 -26.40 9.41
N GLU A 184 -0.44 -26.98 9.94
CA GLU A 184 0.91 -26.91 9.38
C GLU A 184 1.41 -28.31 9.12
N LYS A 185 2.06 -28.51 7.97
CA LYS A 185 2.76 -29.76 7.65
C LYS A 185 4.06 -29.82 8.44
N CYS A 186 4.11 -30.70 9.44
CA CYS A 186 5.25 -30.86 10.33
C CYS A 186 5.94 -32.21 10.09
N ASN A 187 7.25 -32.23 10.35
CA ASN A 187 8.06 -33.44 10.51
C ASN A 187 8.48 -33.51 11.98
N ILE A 188 8.63 -34.71 12.54
CA ILE A 188 9.20 -34.96 13.87
C ILE A 188 10.46 -34.12 14.11
N GLN A 189 11.39 -34.07 13.15
CA GLN A 189 12.64 -33.32 13.30
C GLN A 189 12.44 -31.83 13.57
N LYS A 190 11.38 -31.21 13.02
CA LYS A 190 11.08 -29.78 13.23
C LYS A 190 10.46 -29.48 14.59
N LEU A 191 9.99 -30.51 15.29
CA LEU A 191 9.32 -30.38 16.58
C LEU A 191 10.23 -30.74 17.76
N ILE A 192 11.34 -31.44 17.50
CA ILE A 192 12.33 -31.75 18.52
C ILE A 192 12.96 -30.46 19.03
N ASN A 193 13.00 -30.33 20.35
CA ASN A 193 13.68 -29.26 21.05
C ASN A 193 14.13 -29.80 22.43
N PRO A 194 14.88 -29.04 23.25
CA PRO A 194 15.37 -29.53 24.54
C PRO A 194 14.28 -30.04 25.51
N LYS A 195 13.04 -29.60 25.34
CA LYS A 195 11.88 -30.00 26.16
C LYS A 195 11.03 -31.11 25.53
N VAL A 196 11.32 -31.48 24.28
CA VAL A 196 10.45 -32.31 23.44
C VAL A 196 11.27 -33.40 22.79
N SER A 197 11.10 -34.62 23.30
CA SER A 197 11.79 -35.80 22.81
C SER A 197 11.04 -36.46 21.64
N ARG A 198 11.74 -37.24 20.83
CA ARG A 198 11.15 -38.03 19.75
C ARG A 198 10.08 -39.02 20.23
N PRO A 199 10.26 -39.75 21.34
CA PRO A 199 9.22 -40.63 21.90
C PRO A 199 7.94 -39.87 22.27
N PHE A 200 8.08 -38.70 22.89
CA PHE A 200 6.94 -37.85 23.25
C PHE A 200 6.12 -37.45 22.01
N ILE A 201 6.78 -37.05 20.93
CA ILE A 201 6.09 -36.68 19.68
C ILE A 201 5.32 -37.87 19.11
N ARG A 202 5.91 -39.08 19.10
CA ARG A 202 5.24 -40.30 18.61
C ARG A 202 4.03 -40.69 19.45
N GLN A 203 4.12 -40.47 20.77
CA GLN A 203 3.01 -40.73 21.68
C GLN A 203 1.85 -39.73 21.48
N VAL A 204 2.17 -38.46 21.23
CA VAL A 204 1.16 -37.38 21.10
C VAL A 204 0.59 -37.28 19.68
N CYS A 205 1.35 -37.71 18.67
CA CYS A 205 0.97 -37.68 17.26
C CYS A 205 0.90 -39.11 16.71
N SER A 206 -0.25 -39.76 16.83
CA SER A 206 -0.43 -41.19 16.52
C SER A 206 -1.45 -41.46 15.40
N SER A 207 -1.74 -40.49 14.52
CA SER A 207 -2.77 -40.68 13.48
C SER A 207 -2.40 -41.81 12.50
N PRO A 208 -3.36 -42.70 12.16
CA PRO A 208 -3.15 -43.84 11.26
C PRO A 208 -2.92 -43.45 9.79
N THR A 209 -3.12 -42.17 9.43
CA THR A 209 -2.84 -41.65 8.09
C THR A 209 -1.35 -41.38 7.84
N VAL A 210 -0.50 -41.56 8.85
CA VAL A 210 0.97 -41.47 8.72
C VAL A 210 1.49 -42.78 8.14
N LYS A 211 1.26 -42.98 6.85
CA LYS A 211 2.00 -43.97 6.07
C LYS A 211 3.29 -43.30 5.57
N ASP A 212 4.39 -43.87 6.03
CA ASP A 212 5.73 -43.85 5.43
C ASP A 212 6.72 -42.69 5.71
N ASP A 213 6.31 -41.43 5.97
CA ASP A 213 7.29 -40.31 5.93
C ASP A 213 7.58 -39.52 7.24
N ASN A 214 7.08 -39.92 8.42
CA ASN A 214 7.13 -39.08 9.64
C ASN A 214 6.55 -37.66 9.45
N LEU A 215 5.70 -37.48 8.42
CA LEU A 215 5.02 -36.24 8.10
C LEU A 215 3.59 -36.30 8.62
N PHE A 216 3.18 -35.27 9.33
CA PHE A 216 1.81 -35.13 9.82
C PHE A 216 1.37 -33.67 9.80
N TYR A 217 0.07 -33.45 9.69
CA TYR A 217 -0.52 -32.14 9.82
C TYR A 217 -0.87 -31.88 11.28
N LEU A 218 -0.49 -30.73 11.83
CA LEU A 218 -0.89 -30.33 13.17
C LEU A 218 -1.63 -29.00 13.14
N CYS A 219 -2.69 -28.89 13.93
CA CYS A 219 -3.33 -27.59 14.14
C CYS A 219 -2.43 -26.69 14.99
N LYS A 220 -2.57 -25.38 14.81
CA LYS A 220 -1.73 -24.37 15.49
C LYS A 220 -1.72 -24.53 17.02
N SER A 221 -2.87 -24.89 17.61
CA SER A 221 -2.97 -25.15 19.04
C SER A 221 -2.11 -26.34 19.47
N CYS A 222 -2.25 -27.49 18.80
CA CYS A 222 -1.43 -28.68 19.10
C CYS A 222 0.07 -28.38 18.94
N ILE A 223 0.46 -27.66 17.89
CA ILE A 223 1.87 -27.25 17.68
C ILE A 223 2.39 -26.45 18.87
N SER A 224 1.62 -25.48 19.36
CA SER A 224 2.01 -24.64 20.50
C SER A 224 2.27 -25.47 21.75
N TYR A 225 1.35 -26.38 22.09
CA TYR A 225 1.49 -27.25 23.25
C TYR A 225 2.68 -28.22 23.10
N ILE A 226 2.80 -28.88 21.94
CA ILE A 226 3.89 -29.82 21.67
C ILE A 226 5.23 -29.11 21.80
N LYS A 227 5.41 -27.94 21.19
CA LYS A 227 6.67 -27.17 21.30
C LYS A 227 7.00 -26.76 22.73
N SER A 228 6.00 -26.62 23.61
CA SER A 228 6.21 -26.33 25.03
C SER A 228 6.54 -27.57 25.89
N GLY A 229 6.57 -28.78 25.30
CA GLY A 229 6.74 -30.04 26.05
C GLY A 229 5.45 -30.52 26.72
N GLN A 230 4.30 -29.95 26.36
CA GLN A 230 3.01 -30.26 26.97
C GLN A 230 2.12 -31.08 26.02
N VAL A 231 1.35 -32.01 26.59
CA VAL A 231 0.34 -32.76 25.84
C VAL A 231 -0.83 -31.82 25.51
N PRO A 232 -1.21 -31.65 24.23
CA PRO A 232 -2.36 -30.83 23.86
C PRO A 232 -3.62 -31.26 24.61
N PRO A 233 -4.46 -30.32 25.10
CA PRO A 233 -5.63 -30.65 25.92
C PRO A 233 -6.59 -31.64 25.25
N LEU A 234 -6.73 -31.52 23.94
CA LEU A 234 -7.62 -32.31 23.08
C LEU A 234 -6.90 -33.43 22.34
N SER A 235 -5.71 -33.84 22.78
CA SER A 235 -4.99 -34.91 22.12
C SER A 235 -5.66 -36.26 22.36
N THR A 236 -5.76 -37.08 21.30
CA THR A 236 -6.29 -38.45 21.38
C THR A 236 -5.31 -39.41 22.05
N CYS A 237 -4.12 -38.97 22.46
CA CYS A 237 -3.25 -39.77 23.31
C CYS A 237 -3.83 -39.95 24.72
N LYS A 238 -4.66 -39.00 25.18
CA LYS A 238 -5.36 -39.04 26.47
C LYS A 238 -6.45 -40.11 26.45
N LYS A 239 -6.58 -40.86 27.55
CA LYS A 239 -7.48 -42.01 27.65
C LYS A 239 -8.95 -41.60 27.48
N GLU A 240 -9.35 -40.44 28.00
CA GLU A 240 -10.75 -39.96 27.94
C GLU A 240 -11.18 -39.57 26.53
N LEU A 241 -10.23 -39.21 25.66
CA LEU A 241 -10.47 -38.73 24.30
C LEU A 241 -10.19 -39.80 23.23
N LYS A 242 -9.78 -41.01 23.62
CA LYS A 242 -9.66 -42.13 22.71
C LYS A 242 -11.03 -42.65 22.35
N PHE A 243 -11.30 -42.75 21.06
CA PHE A 243 -12.46 -43.50 20.58
C PHE A 243 -12.34 -44.95 21.04
N SER A 244 -13.42 -45.48 21.61
CA SER A 244 -13.51 -46.90 21.91
C SER A 244 -13.38 -47.69 20.62
N LYS A 245 -12.76 -48.88 20.69
CA LYS A 245 -12.75 -49.80 19.55
C LYS A 245 -14.20 -50.06 19.14
N ILE A 246 -14.48 -49.94 17.84
CA ILE A 246 -15.79 -50.27 17.29
C ILE A 246 -16.06 -51.74 17.64
N GLY A 247 -17.17 -51.98 18.35
CA GLY A 247 -17.59 -53.32 18.75
C GLY A 247 -17.78 -54.21 17.53
N GLU A 248 -17.48 -55.49 17.68
CA GLU A 248 -17.57 -56.48 16.60
C GLU A 248 -18.93 -56.51 15.87
N PRO A 249 -20.08 -56.33 16.55
CA PRO A 249 -21.37 -56.24 15.87
C PRO A 249 -21.48 -55.04 14.93
N LEU A 250 -20.93 -53.89 15.32
CA LEU A 250 -20.97 -52.64 14.54
C LEU A 250 -20.06 -52.70 13.30
N LYS A 251 -19.08 -53.60 13.27
CA LYS A 251 -18.21 -53.82 12.11
C LYS A 251 -18.90 -54.54 10.95
N LYS A 252 -19.96 -55.30 11.24
CA LYS A 252 -20.70 -56.10 10.25
C LYS A 252 -21.88 -55.34 9.63
N LEU A 253 -22.15 -54.11 10.07
CA LEU A 253 -23.26 -53.32 9.56
C LEU A 253 -23.03 -52.97 8.09
N THR A 254 -24.07 -53.16 7.29
CA THR A 254 -24.14 -52.62 5.93
C THR A 254 -24.15 -51.09 5.97
N PRO A 255 -23.77 -50.40 4.88
CA PRO A 255 -23.81 -48.94 4.83
C PRO A 255 -25.19 -48.35 5.16
N LEU A 256 -26.27 -49.05 4.77
CA LEU A 256 -27.64 -48.62 5.05
C LEU A 256 -27.96 -48.75 6.55
N GLU A 257 -27.64 -49.88 7.17
CA GLU A 257 -27.84 -50.09 8.61
C GLU A 257 -26.99 -49.12 9.44
N ALA A 258 -25.76 -48.83 9.02
CA ALA A 258 -24.92 -47.84 9.66
C ALA A 258 -25.57 -46.45 9.69
N VAL A 259 -26.30 -46.06 8.64
CA VAL A 259 -27.05 -44.80 8.58
C VAL A 259 -28.25 -44.82 9.55
N PHE A 260 -28.96 -45.94 9.68
CA PHE A 260 -30.08 -46.04 10.63
C PHE A 260 -29.63 -46.07 12.09
N VAL A 261 -28.48 -46.67 12.38
CA VAL A 261 -27.96 -46.84 13.73
C VAL A 261 -27.14 -45.61 14.18
N SER A 262 -26.47 -44.91 13.26
CA SER A 262 -25.63 -43.72 13.49
C SER A 262 -26.27 -42.64 14.40
N PRO A 263 -27.51 -42.17 14.13
CA PRO A 263 -28.16 -41.15 14.96
C PRO A 263 -28.39 -41.60 16.40
N ARG A 264 -28.51 -42.92 16.64
CA ARG A 264 -28.78 -43.50 17.96
C ARG A 264 -27.48 -43.81 18.74
N ILE A 265 -26.36 -44.03 18.06
CA ILE A 265 -25.06 -44.34 18.69
C ILE A 265 -24.52 -43.16 19.51
N GLY A 266 -24.75 -41.92 19.07
CA GLY A 266 -24.26 -40.72 19.76
C GLY A 266 -24.74 -40.60 21.22
N PHE A 267 -25.90 -41.20 21.54
CA PHE A 267 -26.53 -41.14 22.86
C PHE A 267 -26.23 -42.35 23.76
N MET A 268 -25.65 -43.43 23.23
CA MET A 268 -25.39 -44.67 24.01
C MET A 268 -24.33 -44.51 25.12
N LYS A 269 -23.59 -43.40 25.14
CA LYS A 269 -22.55 -43.11 26.16
C LYS A 269 -22.93 -42.02 27.16
N ILE A 270 -24.13 -41.44 27.06
CA ILE A 270 -24.55 -40.35 27.97
C ILE A 270 -25.00 -40.90 29.34
N TYR A 271 -25.25 -42.20 29.44
CA TYR A 271 -25.52 -42.88 30.71
C TYR A 271 -24.34 -43.78 31.08
N ASN A 272 -23.41 -43.23 31.86
CA ASN A 272 -22.49 -43.92 32.76
C ASN A 272 -21.86 -42.89 33.71
#